data_AF-A0A2E5C165-F1
#
_entry.id   AF-A0A2E5C165-F1
#
_cell.length_a   1.000
_cell.length_b   1.000
_cell.length_c   1.000
_cell.angle_alpha   90.00
_cell.angle_beta   90.00
_cell.angle_gamma   90.00
#
_symmetry.space_group_name_H-M   'P 1'
#
loop_
_entity.id
_entity.type
_entity.pdbx_description
1 polymer ?
#
loop_
_entity_poly.entity_id
_entity_poly.type
_entity_poly.pdbx_seq_one_letter_code
_entity_poly.pdbx_strand_id
1 'polypeptide(L)'
;MTQDQVERLLPLLDAKMAYIKTRHGRFGQPKELDNGQFKAGEVTAKNRAAVYQRLIAANERGDIYDYDVASIMKQLYSGFDLEKASVEEVAIFRGALNPRIAQSGSQTRVLKNARMQRDRNKSAGYGSTKLKIADPAEWTKNLEKPIYSGPQPGEKIPSLRAVNLRGEKLGQEFDPVAMAKDKLHLMFFVSKSRTFGRFLGQLRQQLAAIEKNSKQPWAMSVIVCTDDANEAEKSFAVLDQRYPKNLVVGLSKDGSAGPPAYGLDRNLTATVIVAKNGRVAHNLPYVGGAFYTQPHILGAIAGTMGVDHDTLRKLIGATSGDAASAASNRRAAQGNGENSEATSKRGFRKLLAPLLQTGTITREEAGELFRSSGDAKALRTKTEELMKAGKLTRKEAVELYSGAYPENAQRR
;
A
#
# COMPACT_ATOMS: atom_id res chain seq x y z
N MET A 1 29.76 7.84 25.80
CA MET A 1 29.27 6.62 26.48
C MET A 1 30.17 6.38 27.68
N THR A 2 29.67 5.77 28.75
CA THR A 2 30.50 5.28 29.86
C THR A 2 31.16 3.95 29.48
N GLN A 3 32.18 3.54 30.23
CA GLN A 3 32.87 2.26 30.01
C GLN A 3 31.90 1.07 30.13
N ASP A 4 31.09 1.04 31.18
CA ASP A 4 30.03 0.05 31.39
C ASP A 4 29.04 -0.03 30.21
N GLN A 5 28.65 1.12 29.63
CA GLN A 5 27.78 1.12 28.44
C GLN A 5 28.47 0.52 27.20
N VAL A 6 29.80 0.64 27.08
CA VAL A 6 30.55 0.04 25.98
C VAL A 6 30.69 -1.46 26.17
N GLU A 7 31.00 -1.91 27.38
CA GLU A 7 31.12 -3.33 27.72
C GLU A 7 29.84 -4.11 27.42
N ARG A 8 28.67 -3.49 27.63
CA ARG A 8 27.37 -4.08 27.27
C ARG A 8 27.14 -4.24 25.77
N LEU A 9 27.86 -3.52 24.91
CA LEU A 9 27.75 -3.64 23.45
C LEU A 9 28.76 -4.63 22.85
N LEU A 10 29.89 -4.88 23.50
CA LEU A 10 30.94 -5.77 22.99
C LEU A 10 30.43 -7.16 22.59
N PRO A 11 29.55 -7.83 23.35
CA PRO A 11 29.05 -9.16 22.98
C PRO A 11 28.29 -9.20 21.63
N LEU A 12 27.77 -8.07 21.14
CA LEU A 12 27.15 -8.00 19.81
C LEU A 12 28.19 -8.12 18.68
N LEU A 13 29.40 -7.63 18.88
CA LEU A 13 30.46 -7.74 17.87
C LEU A 13 30.89 -9.20 17.73
N ASP A 14 30.99 -9.90 18.86
CA ASP A 14 31.40 -11.32 18.91
C ASP A 14 30.28 -12.31 18.61
N ALA A 15 29.02 -11.84 18.58
CA ALA A 15 27.87 -12.71 18.34
C ALA A 15 27.90 -13.33 16.93
N LYS A 16 27.70 -14.65 16.87
CA LYS A 16 27.57 -15.40 15.61
C LYS A 16 26.37 -14.92 14.80
N MET A 17 26.56 -14.84 13.49
CA MET A 17 25.53 -14.30 12.61
C MET A 17 24.51 -15.32 12.10
N ALA A 18 23.25 -14.99 12.34
CA ALA A 18 22.12 -15.55 11.62
C ALA A 18 21.96 -14.85 10.27
N TYR A 19 22.01 -15.63 9.19
CA TYR A 19 21.86 -15.12 7.84
C TYR A 19 20.53 -15.54 7.25
N ILE A 20 19.84 -14.60 6.60
CA ILE A 20 18.73 -14.87 5.71
C ILE A 20 19.26 -14.90 4.29
N LYS A 21 19.06 -16.01 3.59
CA LYS A 21 19.27 -16.08 2.16
C LYS A 21 18.03 -15.54 1.45
N THR A 22 18.20 -14.54 0.61
CA THR A 22 17.12 -14.00 -0.23
C THR A 22 17.55 -14.01 -1.70
N ARG A 23 16.60 -13.81 -2.62
CA ARG A 23 16.88 -13.62 -4.06
C ARG A 23 17.76 -12.40 -4.38
N HIS A 24 17.93 -11.48 -3.42
CA HIS A 24 18.74 -10.27 -3.56
C HIS A 24 20.09 -10.38 -2.83
N GLY A 25 20.45 -11.58 -2.37
CA GLY A 25 21.70 -11.84 -1.65
C GLY A 25 21.49 -12.44 -0.26
N ARG A 26 22.61 -12.71 0.42
CA ARG A 26 22.65 -13.18 1.81
C ARG A 26 22.71 -11.96 2.74
N PHE A 27 21.75 -11.83 3.62
CA PHE A 27 21.61 -10.69 4.54
C PHE A 27 21.73 -11.17 5.98
N GLY A 28 22.56 -10.50 6.79
CA GLY A 28 22.58 -10.74 8.24
C GLY A 28 21.33 -10.16 8.91
N GLN A 29 20.73 -10.90 9.84
CA GLN A 29 19.71 -10.33 10.73
C GLN A 29 20.38 -9.43 11.76
N PRO A 30 19.71 -8.37 12.25
CA PRO A 30 20.18 -7.66 13.43
C PRO A 30 20.29 -8.63 14.62
N LYS A 31 21.45 -8.64 15.25
CA LYS A 31 21.77 -9.34 16.50
C LYS A 31 20.99 -8.71 17.64
N GLU A 32 20.59 -9.53 18.59
CA GLU A 32 20.06 -9.09 19.87
C GLU A 32 20.97 -9.55 21.00
N LEU A 33 21.04 -8.76 22.07
CA LEU A 33 21.55 -9.25 23.34
C LEU A 33 20.38 -9.94 24.04
N ASP A 34 20.63 -11.12 24.62
CA ASP A 34 19.60 -11.93 25.27
C ASP A 34 18.79 -11.15 26.34
N ASN A 35 19.35 -10.07 26.90
CA ASN A 35 18.73 -9.27 27.97
C ASN A 35 18.45 -7.80 27.64
N GLY A 36 18.61 -7.32 26.40
CA GLY A 36 18.28 -5.92 26.03
C GLY A 36 18.82 -4.87 27.02
N GLN A 37 20.14 -4.69 27.10
CA GLN A 37 20.78 -4.17 28.31
C GLN A 37 20.65 -2.65 28.58
N PHE A 38 20.05 -1.88 27.67
CA PHE A 38 19.84 -0.45 27.86
C PHE A 38 18.42 -0.13 28.28
N LYS A 39 18.27 0.75 29.26
CA LYS A 39 16.98 1.35 29.60
C LYS A 39 16.62 2.46 28.62
N ALA A 40 15.33 2.76 28.50
CA ALA A 40 14.85 3.89 27.71
C ALA A 40 15.53 5.19 28.15
N GLY A 41 16.17 5.89 27.20
CA GLY A 41 16.83 7.18 27.46
C GLY A 41 18.20 7.08 28.12
N GLU A 42 18.69 5.89 28.47
CA GLU A 42 19.97 5.70 29.17
C GLU A 42 21.17 6.21 28.36
N VAL A 43 21.15 6.04 27.05
CA VAL A 43 22.14 6.63 26.14
C VAL A 43 21.55 7.86 25.48
N THR A 44 22.11 9.03 25.80
CA THR A 44 21.67 10.32 25.25
C THR A 44 21.67 10.36 23.72
N ALA A 45 20.79 11.18 23.12
CA ALA A 45 20.73 11.35 21.67
C ALA A 45 22.07 11.78 21.04
N LYS A 46 22.81 12.68 21.71
CA LYS A 46 24.16 13.11 21.31
C LYS A 46 25.12 11.92 21.23
N ASN A 47 25.11 11.05 22.25
CA ASN A 47 25.96 9.87 22.27
C ASN A 47 25.54 8.85 21.20
N ARG A 48 24.23 8.62 20.99
CA ARG A 48 23.74 7.74 19.93
C ARG A 48 24.17 8.22 18.54
N ALA A 49 24.08 9.52 18.28
CA ALA A 49 24.50 10.11 17.01
C ALA A 49 26.02 9.97 16.80
N ALA A 50 26.83 10.26 17.82
CA ALA A 50 28.28 10.11 17.76
C ALA A 50 28.71 8.65 17.51
N VAL A 51 28.05 7.70 18.17
CA VAL A 51 28.29 6.26 17.94
C VAL A 51 27.89 5.86 16.53
N TYR A 52 26.70 6.27 16.07
CA TYR A 52 26.24 5.98 14.72
C TYR A 52 27.23 6.47 13.65
N GLN A 53 27.74 7.70 13.78
CA GLN A 53 28.73 8.24 12.83
C GLN A 53 30.01 7.40 12.78
N ARG A 54 30.51 6.96 13.94
CA ARG A 54 31.69 6.08 14.02
C ARG A 54 31.43 4.71 13.40
N LEU A 55 30.25 4.14 13.64
CA LEU A 55 29.84 2.86 13.07
C LEU A 55 29.68 2.95 11.55
N ILE A 56 29.10 4.03 11.02
CA ILE A 56 29.01 4.24 9.57
C ILE A 56 30.41 4.36 8.96
N ALA A 57 31.30 5.15 9.55
CA ALA A 57 32.68 5.27 9.07
C ALA A 57 33.43 3.93 9.09
N ALA A 58 33.23 3.11 10.13
CA ALA A 58 33.78 1.75 10.19
C ALA A 58 33.17 0.82 9.13
N ASN A 59 31.87 0.94 8.89
CA ASN A 59 31.17 0.17 7.87
C ASN A 59 31.61 0.55 6.44
N GLU A 60 31.86 1.83 6.17
CA GLU A 60 32.38 2.31 4.89
C GLU A 60 33.80 1.84 4.62
N ARG A 61 34.62 1.67 5.67
CA ARG A 61 35.96 1.04 5.56
C ARG A 61 35.92 -0.47 5.45
N GLY A 62 34.74 -1.10 5.64
CA GLY A 62 34.59 -2.55 5.65
C GLY A 62 34.99 -3.23 6.96
N ASP A 63 35.23 -2.46 8.03
CA ASP A 63 35.62 -3.00 9.35
C ASP A 63 34.46 -3.72 10.04
N ILE A 64 33.23 -3.30 9.75
CA ILE A 64 31.99 -3.88 10.29
C ILE A 64 30.90 -3.93 9.23
N TYR A 65 29.90 -4.79 9.41
CA TYR A 65 28.83 -4.94 8.44
C TYR A 65 27.58 -4.11 8.77
N ASP A 66 26.70 -3.94 7.79
CA ASP A 66 25.44 -3.20 7.95
C ASP A 66 24.60 -3.68 9.13
N TYR A 67 24.62 -5.00 9.37
CA TYR A 67 23.89 -5.62 10.46
C TYR A 67 24.52 -5.32 11.82
N ASP A 68 25.84 -5.16 11.93
CA ASP A 68 26.49 -4.80 13.19
C ASP A 68 26.09 -3.37 13.59
N VAL A 69 26.08 -2.46 12.61
CA VAL A 69 25.57 -1.10 12.80
C VAL A 69 24.11 -1.12 13.27
N ALA A 70 23.25 -1.85 12.56
CA ALA A 70 21.83 -1.92 12.90
C ALA A 70 21.59 -2.54 14.29
N SER A 71 22.37 -3.56 14.68
CA SER A 71 22.26 -4.26 15.96
C SER A 71 22.64 -3.36 17.13
N ILE A 72 23.80 -2.69 17.02
CA ILE A 72 24.27 -1.76 18.05
C ILE A 72 23.29 -0.59 18.18
N MET A 73 22.86 -0.01 17.05
CA MET A 73 21.89 1.08 17.11
C MET A 73 20.55 0.63 17.70
N LYS A 74 20.07 -0.58 17.40
CA LYS A 74 18.85 -1.13 17.98
C LYS A 74 18.93 -1.20 19.51
N GLN A 75 20.05 -1.66 20.06
CA GLN A 75 20.26 -1.70 21.52
C GLN A 75 20.34 -0.30 22.12
N LEU A 76 21.01 0.63 21.46
CA LEU A 76 21.09 2.03 21.90
C LEU A 76 19.74 2.77 21.89
N TYR A 77 18.79 2.29 21.08
CA TYR A 77 17.40 2.75 21.04
C TYR A 77 16.44 1.85 21.82
N SER A 78 16.94 1.01 22.74
CA SER A 78 16.09 0.18 23.59
C SER A 78 15.05 1.04 24.32
N GLY A 79 13.80 0.56 24.33
CA GLY A 79 12.67 1.30 24.91
C GLY A 79 12.25 2.57 24.16
N PHE A 80 12.73 2.80 22.93
CA PHE A 80 12.26 3.91 22.09
C PHE A 80 10.79 3.74 21.71
N ASP A 81 9.96 4.66 22.18
CA ASP A 81 8.53 4.67 21.92
C ASP A 81 8.24 5.40 20.59
N LEU A 82 7.95 4.61 19.55
CA LEU A 82 7.62 5.10 18.21
C LEU A 82 6.37 5.99 18.17
N GLU A 83 5.45 5.82 19.13
CA GLU A 83 4.18 6.53 19.18
C GLU A 83 4.32 7.90 19.87
N LYS A 84 5.19 7.98 20.89
CA LYS A 84 5.40 9.22 21.68
C LYS A 84 6.51 10.13 21.15
N ALA A 85 7.53 9.60 20.48
CA ALA A 85 8.68 10.38 19.99
C ALA A 85 8.26 11.44 18.94
N SER A 86 9.08 12.45 18.64
CA SER A 86 8.90 13.41 17.53
C SER A 86 9.14 12.78 16.14
N VAL A 87 8.71 13.43 15.05
CA VAL A 87 8.77 12.82 13.69
C VAL A 87 10.22 12.70 13.27
N GLU A 88 10.96 13.74 13.59
CA GLU A 88 12.38 13.89 13.45
C GLU A 88 13.09 12.76 14.21
N GLU A 89 12.71 12.47 15.46
CA GLU A 89 13.28 11.34 16.21
C GLU A 89 12.95 9.97 15.61
N VAL A 90 11.74 9.77 15.08
CA VAL A 90 11.38 8.52 14.38
C VAL A 90 12.18 8.36 13.08
N ALA A 91 12.39 9.45 12.35
CA ALA A 91 13.21 9.44 11.14
C ALA A 91 14.68 9.12 11.48
N ILE A 92 15.21 9.73 12.54
CA ILE A 92 16.56 9.47 13.05
C ILE A 92 16.70 8.01 13.49
N PHE A 93 15.74 7.48 14.25
CA PHE A 93 15.70 6.07 14.66
C PHE A 93 15.73 5.13 13.44
N ARG A 94 14.88 5.37 12.46
CA ARG A 94 14.81 4.52 11.25
C ARG A 94 16.06 4.62 10.38
N GLY A 95 16.65 5.81 10.29
CA GLY A 95 17.94 6.00 9.64
C GLY A 95 19.04 5.21 10.36
N ALA A 96 19.06 5.27 11.69
CA ALA A 96 20.04 4.57 12.51
C ALA A 96 19.98 3.03 12.35
N LEU A 97 18.80 2.47 12.09
CA LEU A 97 18.63 1.03 11.85
C LEU A 97 18.93 0.60 10.41
N ASN A 98 19.25 1.53 9.51
CA ASN A 98 19.53 1.22 8.11
C ASN A 98 20.74 2.02 7.60
N PRO A 99 21.97 1.50 7.77
CA PRO A 99 23.20 2.23 7.44
C PRO A 99 23.29 2.65 5.97
N ARG A 100 22.69 1.90 5.05
CA ARG A 100 22.63 2.24 3.62
C ARG A 100 21.84 3.51 3.32
N ILE A 101 20.95 3.93 4.22
CA ILE A 101 20.20 5.19 4.09
C ILE A 101 21.13 6.39 4.33
N ALA A 102 22.06 6.28 5.28
CA ALA A 102 23.06 7.32 5.52
C ALA A 102 24.02 7.43 4.34
N GLN A 103 24.54 6.30 3.84
CA GLN A 103 25.43 6.25 2.69
C GLN A 103 24.81 6.78 1.38
N SER A 104 23.49 6.64 1.21
CA SER A 104 22.77 7.11 0.02
C SER A 104 22.25 8.55 0.12
N GLY A 105 22.59 9.30 1.18
CA GLY A 105 22.09 10.67 1.40
C GLY A 105 20.56 10.77 1.54
N SER A 106 19.88 9.65 1.74
CA SER A 106 18.42 9.54 1.64
C SER A 106 17.68 9.94 2.92
N GLN A 107 18.33 10.63 3.86
CA GLN A 107 17.72 11.01 5.14
C GLN A 107 16.48 11.89 4.95
N THR A 108 16.50 12.81 3.97
CA THR A 108 15.34 13.62 3.60
C THR A 108 14.14 12.78 3.16
N ARG A 109 14.39 11.64 2.49
CA ARG A 109 13.34 10.68 2.09
C ARG A 109 12.79 9.91 3.29
N VAL A 110 13.63 9.58 4.26
CA VAL A 110 13.18 8.94 5.52
C VAL A 110 12.38 9.90 6.38
N LEU A 111 12.81 11.16 6.50
CA LEU A 111 12.07 12.21 7.17
C LEU A 111 10.71 12.45 6.49
N LYS A 112 10.68 12.52 5.15
CA LYS A 112 9.45 12.61 4.37
C LYS A 112 8.53 11.41 4.61
N ASN A 113 9.07 10.19 4.66
CA ASN A 113 8.29 8.98 4.92
C ASN A 113 7.78 8.90 6.38
N ALA A 114 8.58 9.34 7.35
CA ALA A 114 8.18 9.43 8.76
C ALA A 114 7.11 10.51 8.97
N ARG A 115 7.23 11.67 8.30
CA ARG A 115 6.20 12.71 8.23
C ARG A 115 4.93 12.17 7.62
N MET A 116 4.99 11.56 6.43
CA MET A 116 3.80 10.95 5.82
C MET A 116 3.13 9.89 6.70
N GLN A 117 3.89 9.07 7.43
CA GLN A 117 3.30 8.09 8.33
C GLN A 117 2.74 8.71 9.61
N ARG A 118 3.38 9.73 10.17
CA ARG A 118 2.83 10.42 11.33
C ARG A 118 1.66 11.30 10.95
N ASP A 119 1.68 11.95 9.81
CA ASP A 119 0.57 12.73 9.28
C ASP A 119 -0.61 11.82 9.00
N ARG A 120 -0.41 10.56 8.57
CA ARG A 120 -1.47 9.53 8.54
C ARG A 120 -2.02 9.20 9.94
N ASN A 121 -1.19 9.20 10.98
CA ASN A 121 -1.61 8.92 12.36
C ASN A 121 -2.21 10.16 13.06
N LYS A 122 -1.76 11.38 12.75
CA LYS A 122 -2.29 12.67 13.22
C LYS A 122 -3.55 13.07 12.44
N SER A 123 -3.68 12.68 11.17
CA SER A 123 -4.90 12.85 10.39
C SER A 123 -5.99 11.85 10.77
N ALA A 124 -5.89 11.16 11.91
CA ALA A 124 -7.02 10.48 12.52
C ALA A 124 -8.22 11.42 12.77
N GLY A 125 -8.03 12.75 12.69
CA GLY A 125 -9.10 13.76 12.72
C GLY A 125 -9.55 14.33 11.37
N TYR A 126 -8.84 14.14 10.25
CA TYR A 126 -9.19 14.76 8.96
C TYR A 126 -9.17 13.74 7.81
N GLY A 127 -10.15 12.85 7.88
CA GLY A 127 -10.44 11.81 6.89
C GLY A 127 -11.72 11.04 7.22
N SER A 128 -12.67 11.69 7.92
CA SER A 128 -13.93 11.16 8.43
C SER A 128 -14.95 10.74 7.36
N THR A 129 -14.51 10.27 6.20
CA THR A 129 -15.35 9.37 5.41
C THR A 129 -15.34 8.02 6.08
N LYS A 130 -16.37 7.82 6.92
CA LYS A 130 -16.84 6.55 7.44
C LYS A 130 -16.51 5.43 6.45
N LEU A 131 -15.86 4.35 6.91
CA LEU A 131 -15.52 3.18 6.08
C LEU A 131 -16.69 2.82 5.16
N LYS A 132 -16.50 2.93 3.84
CA LYS A 132 -17.56 2.63 2.88
C LYS A 132 -17.83 1.12 2.90
N ILE A 133 -19.07 0.78 3.21
CA ILE A 133 -19.64 -0.56 3.11
C ILE A 133 -20.87 -0.37 2.22
N ALA A 134 -20.93 -1.12 1.13
CA ALA A 134 -21.93 -0.93 0.07
C ALA A 134 -22.70 -2.23 -0.14
N ASP A 135 -23.95 -2.12 -0.60
CA ASP A 135 -24.80 -3.27 -0.88
C ASP A 135 -24.15 -4.13 -2.00
N PRO A 136 -23.85 -5.42 -1.77
CA PRO A 136 -23.22 -6.28 -2.77
C PRO A 136 -23.99 -6.34 -4.10
N ALA A 137 -25.32 -6.15 -4.09
CA ALA A 137 -26.11 -6.12 -5.32
C ALA A 137 -25.77 -4.93 -6.23
N GLU A 138 -25.19 -3.84 -5.70
CA GLU A 138 -24.76 -2.69 -6.50
C GLU A 138 -23.51 -2.96 -7.34
N TRP A 139 -22.76 -4.02 -7.02
CA TRP A 139 -21.51 -4.34 -7.71
C TRP A 139 -21.71 -4.61 -9.21
N THR A 140 -22.77 -5.34 -9.56
CA THR A 140 -23.05 -5.77 -10.94
C THR A 140 -24.10 -4.92 -11.65
N LYS A 141 -24.84 -4.05 -10.94
CA LYS A 141 -25.93 -3.23 -11.49
C LYS A 141 -25.51 -2.31 -12.65
N ASN A 142 -24.25 -1.85 -12.65
CA ASN A 142 -23.74 -0.89 -13.65
C ASN A 142 -22.93 -1.56 -14.77
N LEU A 143 -22.90 -2.89 -14.82
CA LEU A 143 -22.22 -3.61 -15.90
C LEU A 143 -23.17 -3.67 -17.10
N GLU A 144 -22.68 -3.25 -18.27
CA GLU A 144 -23.45 -3.30 -19.53
C GLU A 144 -23.95 -4.71 -19.87
N LYS A 145 -23.24 -5.74 -19.38
CA LYS A 145 -23.61 -7.14 -19.51
C LYS A 145 -23.51 -7.85 -18.16
N PRO A 146 -24.48 -8.72 -17.81
CA PRO A 146 -24.34 -9.60 -16.67
C PRO A 146 -23.08 -10.46 -16.78
N ILE A 147 -22.32 -10.54 -15.69
CA ILE A 147 -21.11 -11.36 -15.61
C ILE A 147 -21.44 -12.58 -14.75
N TYR A 148 -21.23 -13.75 -15.33
CA TYR A 148 -21.44 -15.02 -14.67
C TYR A 148 -20.10 -15.70 -14.45
N SER A 149 -19.75 -15.90 -13.19
CA SER A 149 -18.54 -16.65 -12.81
C SER A 149 -18.72 -17.13 -11.38
N GLY A 150 -18.68 -18.44 -11.16
CA GLY A 150 -18.92 -19.02 -9.83
C GLY A 150 -20.39 -19.37 -9.58
N PRO A 151 -20.65 -20.26 -8.59
CA PRO A 151 -21.98 -20.55 -8.06
C PRO A 151 -22.74 -19.28 -7.62
N GLN A 152 -24.06 -19.29 -7.79
CA GLN A 152 -24.94 -18.14 -7.54
C GLN A 152 -25.57 -18.16 -6.14
N PRO A 153 -26.01 -16.99 -5.60
CA PRO A 153 -26.70 -16.92 -4.32
C PRO A 153 -27.82 -17.96 -4.18
N GLY A 154 -27.83 -18.68 -3.05
CA GLY A 154 -28.76 -19.77 -2.75
C GLY A 154 -28.28 -21.16 -3.18
N GLU A 155 -27.35 -21.26 -4.14
CA GLU A 155 -26.79 -22.54 -4.58
C GLU A 155 -25.90 -23.18 -3.52
N LYS A 156 -25.80 -24.52 -3.59
CA LYS A 156 -24.81 -25.27 -2.78
C LYS A 156 -23.43 -25.02 -3.36
N ILE A 157 -22.44 -24.89 -2.49
CA ILE A 157 -21.05 -24.74 -2.89
C ILE A 157 -20.51 -26.13 -3.27
N PRO A 158 -20.08 -26.35 -4.53
CA PRO A 158 -19.51 -27.63 -4.92
C PRO A 158 -18.19 -27.87 -4.19
N SER A 159 -17.95 -29.11 -3.76
CA SER A 159 -16.62 -29.53 -3.30
C SER A 159 -15.60 -29.36 -4.43
N LEU A 160 -14.38 -29.00 -4.08
CA LEU A 160 -13.28 -28.88 -5.05
C LEU A 160 -11.98 -29.41 -4.44
N ARG A 161 -11.07 -29.85 -5.30
CA ARG A 161 -9.72 -30.29 -4.89
C ARG A 161 -8.69 -29.24 -5.26
N ALA A 162 -7.94 -28.79 -4.27
CA ALA A 162 -6.82 -27.87 -4.47
C ALA A 162 -5.56 -28.42 -3.81
N VAL A 163 -4.39 -28.07 -4.35
CA VAL A 163 -3.09 -28.39 -3.78
C VAL A 163 -2.68 -27.24 -2.87
N ASN A 164 -2.45 -27.50 -1.59
CA ASN A 164 -2.11 -26.46 -0.62
C ASN A 164 -0.73 -25.87 -0.91
N LEU A 165 -0.66 -24.54 -0.94
CA LEU A 165 0.56 -23.76 -1.20
C LEU A 165 1.24 -23.27 0.09
N ARG A 166 0.69 -23.56 1.28
CA ARG A 166 1.18 -23.02 2.56
C ARG A 166 1.19 -24.02 3.71
N GLY A 167 2.15 -23.82 4.61
CA GLY A 167 2.15 -24.38 5.96
C GLY A 167 2.53 -25.86 5.99
N GLU A 168 2.20 -26.53 7.09
CA GLU A 168 2.56 -27.94 7.31
C GLU A 168 1.97 -28.91 6.28
N LYS A 169 0.91 -28.48 5.58
CA LYS A 169 0.23 -29.26 4.55
C LYS A 169 0.65 -28.87 3.13
N LEU A 170 1.77 -28.17 2.94
CA LEU A 170 2.28 -27.79 1.62
C LEU A 170 2.34 -29.01 0.68
N GLY A 171 1.84 -28.85 -0.55
CA GLY A 171 1.80 -29.90 -1.57
C GLY A 171 0.69 -30.95 -1.37
N GLN A 172 -0.03 -30.93 -0.26
CA GLN A 172 -1.13 -31.87 0.00
C GLN A 172 -2.44 -31.37 -0.61
N GLU A 173 -3.26 -32.31 -1.06
CA GLU A 173 -4.61 -32.00 -1.51
C GLU A 173 -5.52 -31.66 -0.32
N PHE A 174 -6.41 -30.69 -0.53
CA PHE A 174 -7.44 -30.34 0.43
C PHE A 174 -8.71 -29.85 -0.30
N ASP A 175 -9.82 -29.92 0.43
CA ASP A 175 -11.07 -29.28 0.04
C ASP A 175 -11.36 -28.08 0.95
N PRO A 176 -11.28 -26.83 0.43
CA PRO A 176 -11.57 -25.64 1.23
C PRO A 176 -13.01 -25.62 1.76
N VAL A 177 -13.96 -26.23 1.05
CA VAL A 177 -15.38 -26.25 1.41
C VAL A 177 -15.59 -27.19 2.60
N ALA A 178 -15.02 -28.40 2.54
CA ALA A 178 -15.05 -29.34 3.66
C ALA A 178 -14.34 -28.78 4.91
N MET A 179 -13.25 -28.03 4.73
CA MET A 179 -12.54 -27.38 5.84
C MET A 179 -13.34 -26.24 6.49
N ALA A 180 -14.13 -25.52 5.69
CA ALA A 180 -14.94 -24.41 6.19
C ALA A 180 -16.14 -24.86 7.02
N LYS A 181 -16.74 -26.02 6.72
CA LYS A 181 -17.91 -26.55 7.44
C LYS A 181 -19.06 -25.52 7.50
N ASP A 182 -19.49 -25.16 8.70
CA ASP A 182 -20.56 -24.22 9.05
C ASP A 182 -20.07 -22.77 9.22
N LYS A 183 -18.77 -22.52 9.04
CA LYS A 183 -18.17 -21.19 9.19
C LYS A 183 -18.64 -20.23 8.11
N LEU A 184 -18.56 -18.93 8.40
CA LEU A 184 -18.60 -17.91 7.35
C LEU A 184 -17.36 -18.09 6.47
N HIS A 185 -17.57 -18.45 5.21
CA HIS A 185 -16.51 -18.80 4.28
C HIS A 185 -16.37 -17.71 3.21
N LEU A 186 -15.18 -17.10 3.17
CA LEU A 186 -14.79 -16.16 2.13
C LEU A 186 -13.84 -16.85 1.15
N MET A 187 -14.31 -17.11 -0.06
CA MET A 187 -13.58 -17.83 -1.10
C MET A 187 -13.17 -16.87 -2.21
N PHE A 188 -11.91 -16.94 -2.61
CA PHE A 188 -11.37 -16.21 -3.75
C PHE A 188 -10.89 -17.19 -4.81
N PHE A 189 -11.32 -17.01 -6.04
CA PHE A 189 -10.73 -17.63 -7.21
C PHE A 189 -10.00 -16.56 -7.99
N VAL A 190 -8.71 -16.76 -8.27
CA VAL A 190 -7.85 -15.73 -8.88
C VAL A 190 -6.98 -16.33 -9.96
N SER A 191 -6.79 -15.62 -11.07
CA SER A 191 -5.90 -16.09 -12.14
C SER A 191 -4.42 -15.94 -11.81
N LYS A 192 -4.05 -15.02 -10.91
CA LYS A 192 -2.66 -14.73 -10.54
C LYS A 192 -2.50 -14.43 -9.05
N SER A 193 -1.57 -15.14 -8.39
CA SER A 193 -1.25 -14.96 -6.96
C SER A 193 -0.87 -13.52 -6.59
N ARG A 194 -0.14 -12.82 -7.47
CA ARG A 194 0.28 -11.43 -7.24
C ARG A 194 -0.88 -10.44 -7.25
N THR A 195 -1.91 -10.69 -8.06
CA THR A 195 -3.09 -9.84 -8.12
C THR A 195 -3.90 -9.96 -6.84
N PHE A 196 -4.03 -11.17 -6.31
CA PHE A 196 -4.64 -11.41 -5.00
C PHE A 196 -3.90 -10.70 -3.85
N GLY A 197 -2.57 -10.70 -3.87
CA GLY A 197 -1.77 -9.98 -2.88
C GLY A 197 -2.06 -8.47 -2.81
N ARG A 198 -2.36 -7.85 -3.96
CA ARG A 198 -2.77 -6.44 -4.03
C ARG A 198 -4.20 -6.25 -3.54
N PHE A 199 -5.08 -7.16 -3.95
CA PHE A 199 -6.49 -7.19 -3.55
C PHE A 199 -6.68 -7.28 -2.03
N LEU A 200 -5.84 -8.07 -1.32
CA LEU A 200 -5.93 -8.20 0.14
C LEU A 200 -5.45 -7.00 0.95
N GLY A 201 -4.86 -5.97 0.31
CA GLY A 201 -4.20 -4.80 0.92
C GLY A 201 -4.64 -4.46 2.35
N GLN A 202 -5.76 -3.72 2.48
CA GLN A 202 -6.38 -3.40 3.78
C GLN A 202 -7.42 -4.43 4.23
N LEU A 203 -8.05 -5.16 3.28
CA LEU A 203 -9.02 -6.22 3.59
C LEU A 203 -8.49 -7.19 4.64
N ARG A 204 -7.22 -7.60 4.55
CA ARG A 204 -6.61 -8.52 5.54
C ARG A 204 -6.72 -8.04 6.99
N GLN A 205 -6.54 -6.74 7.23
CA GLN A 205 -6.62 -6.16 8.58
C GLN A 205 -8.08 -6.06 9.04
N GLN A 206 -8.97 -5.73 8.12
CA GLN A 206 -10.42 -5.67 8.37
C GLN A 206 -10.98 -7.05 8.71
N LEU A 207 -10.63 -8.09 7.94
CA LEU A 207 -11.06 -9.46 8.20
C LEU A 207 -10.53 -9.96 9.55
N ALA A 208 -9.26 -9.70 9.88
CA ALA A 208 -8.69 -10.05 11.18
C ALA A 208 -9.39 -9.32 12.34
N ALA A 209 -9.76 -8.05 12.16
CA ALA A 209 -10.51 -7.29 13.15
C ALA A 209 -11.93 -7.86 13.35
N ILE A 210 -12.63 -8.18 12.25
CA ILE A 210 -13.97 -8.77 12.33
C ILE A 210 -13.93 -10.13 13.01
N GLU A 211 -12.98 -11.01 12.64
CA GLU A 211 -12.80 -12.31 13.30
C GLU A 211 -12.57 -12.15 14.80
N LYS A 212 -11.63 -11.27 15.19
CA LYS A 212 -11.30 -11.00 16.60
C LYS A 212 -12.51 -10.46 17.38
N ASN A 213 -13.28 -9.54 16.79
CA ASN A 213 -14.29 -8.77 17.51
C ASN A 213 -15.70 -9.38 17.43
N SER A 214 -16.01 -10.14 16.37
CA SER A 214 -17.33 -10.78 16.20
C SER A 214 -17.45 -12.10 16.96
N LYS A 215 -16.31 -12.73 17.30
CA LYS A 215 -16.24 -14.11 17.84
C LYS A 215 -16.89 -15.17 16.95
N GLN A 216 -17.25 -14.83 15.71
CA GLN A 216 -17.84 -15.76 14.77
C GLN A 216 -16.71 -16.56 14.11
N PRO A 217 -16.82 -17.90 13.99
CA PRO A 217 -15.80 -18.70 13.36
C PRO A 217 -15.81 -18.49 11.84
N TRP A 218 -14.64 -18.19 11.28
CA TRP A 218 -14.47 -17.84 9.87
C TRP A 218 -13.52 -18.81 9.17
N ALA A 219 -13.72 -18.95 7.86
CA ALA A 219 -12.82 -19.62 6.96
C ALA A 219 -12.51 -18.70 5.78
N MET A 220 -11.25 -18.66 5.37
CA MET A 220 -10.86 -17.93 4.17
C MET A 220 -10.01 -18.83 3.30
N SER A 221 -10.36 -18.92 2.03
CA SER A 221 -9.62 -19.72 1.07
C SER A 221 -9.36 -18.96 -0.21
N VAL A 222 -8.17 -19.14 -0.77
CA VAL A 222 -7.79 -18.56 -2.06
C VAL A 222 -7.32 -19.68 -2.95
N ILE A 223 -7.99 -19.85 -4.07
CA ILE A 223 -7.68 -20.84 -5.09
C ILE A 223 -7.11 -20.09 -6.29
N VAL A 224 -5.85 -20.35 -6.59
CA VAL A 224 -5.19 -19.82 -7.78
C VAL A 224 -5.52 -20.74 -8.95
N CYS A 225 -6.13 -20.18 -9.99
CA CYS A 225 -6.52 -20.88 -11.22
C CYS A 225 -5.59 -20.45 -12.35
N THR A 226 -4.55 -21.25 -12.62
CA THR A 226 -3.54 -20.95 -13.62
C THR A 226 -3.03 -22.24 -14.26
N ASP A 227 -2.54 -22.14 -15.49
CA ASP A 227 -1.84 -23.24 -16.17
C ASP A 227 -0.33 -23.28 -15.81
N ASP A 228 0.19 -22.23 -15.17
CA ASP A 228 1.58 -22.14 -14.70
C ASP A 228 1.67 -22.31 -13.18
N ALA A 229 1.64 -23.56 -12.73
CA ALA A 229 1.77 -23.95 -11.32
C ALA A 229 3.07 -23.41 -10.69
N ASN A 230 4.17 -23.45 -11.45
CA ASN A 230 5.49 -23.04 -10.99
C ASN A 230 5.55 -21.53 -10.70
N GLU A 231 4.93 -20.69 -11.53
CA GLU A 231 4.81 -19.25 -11.28
C GLU A 231 3.93 -18.98 -10.06
N ALA A 232 2.81 -19.68 -9.92
CA ALA A 232 1.91 -19.51 -8.79
C ALA A 232 2.60 -19.81 -7.46
N GLU A 233 3.34 -20.93 -7.37
CA GLU A 233 4.13 -21.32 -6.20
C GLU A 233 5.20 -20.28 -5.86
N LYS A 234 6.00 -19.86 -6.86
CA LYS A 234 7.06 -18.86 -6.68
C LYS A 234 6.51 -17.50 -6.24
N SER A 235 5.44 -17.03 -6.89
CA SER A 235 4.79 -15.77 -6.55
C SER A 235 4.13 -15.84 -5.16
N PHE A 236 3.60 -17.00 -4.79
CA PHE A 236 3.01 -17.22 -3.48
C PHE A 236 4.05 -17.17 -2.35
N ALA A 237 5.21 -17.82 -2.50
CA ALA A 237 6.26 -17.82 -1.49
C ALA A 237 6.70 -16.40 -1.06
N VAL A 238 6.66 -15.43 -1.99
CA VAL A 238 6.98 -14.01 -1.72
C VAL A 238 5.83 -13.25 -1.02
N LEU A 239 4.60 -13.75 -1.14
CA LEU A 239 3.40 -13.11 -0.59
C LEU A 239 2.97 -13.73 0.75
N ASP A 240 3.37 -14.97 1.01
CA ASP A 240 2.98 -15.76 2.18
C ASP A 240 3.13 -14.98 3.50
N GLN A 241 4.28 -14.33 3.69
CA GLN A 241 4.60 -13.53 4.88
C GLN A 241 3.61 -12.39 5.15
N ARG A 242 2.84 -11.96 4.15
CA ARG A 242 1.88 -10.85 4.24
C ARG A 242 0.45 -11.30 4.48
N TYR A 243 0.15 -12.59 4.37
CA TYR A 243 -1.20 -13.12 4.46
C TYR A 243 -1.59 -13.52 5.88
N PRO A 244 -2.88 -13.34 6.26
CA PRO A 244 -3.41 -13.81 7.53
C PRO A 244 -3.12 -15.29 7.77
N LYS A 245 -2.90 -15.68 9.03
CA LYS A 245 -2.56 -17.06 9.39
C LYS A 245 -3.70 -18.05 9.13
N ASN A 246 -4.94 -17.60 9.23
CA ASN A 246 -6.15 -18.39 8.98
C ASN A 246 -6.52 -18.49 7.49
N LEU A 247 -5.75 -17.87 6.59
CA LEU A 247 -5.94 -18.01 5.15
C LEU A 247 -5.36 -19.34 4.67
N VAL A 248 -6.21 -20.18 4.08
CA VAL A 248 -5.76 -21.35 3.31
C VAL A 248 -5.56 -20.93 1.86
N VAL A 249 -4.44 -21.33 1.27
CA VAL A 249 -4.14 -20.99 -0.13
C VAL A 249 -3.87 -22.27 -0.90
N GLY A 250 -4.57 -22.42 -2.02
CA GLY A 250 -4.47 -23.59 -2.87
C GLY A 250 -4.25 -23.23 -4.33
N LEU A 251 -3.68 -24.17 -5.06
CA LEU A 251 -3.62 -24.19 -6.51
C LEU A 251 -4.72 -25.12 -7.04
N SER A 252 -5.50 -24.65 -8.01
CA SER A 252 -6.45 -25.47 -8.74
C SER A 252 -5.72 -26.49 -9.61
N LYS A 253 -6.12 -27.76 -9.56
CA LYS A 253 -5.57 -28.80 -10.47
C LYS A 253 -6.15 -28.71 -11.89
N ASP A 254 -7.24 -27.98 -12.05
CA ASP A 254 -8.00 -27.86 -13.30
C ASP A 254 -7.50 -26.68 -14.19
N GLY A 255 -6.32 -26.14 -13.89
CA GLY A 255 -5.68 -25.08 -14.68
C GLY A 255 -6.37 -23.72 -14.58
N SER A 256 -6.20 -22.90 -15.63
CA SER A 256 -6.73 -21.54 -15.74
C SER A 256 -8.26 -21.46 -15.80
N ALA A 257 -8.93 -22.56 -16.14
CA ALA A 257 -10.39 -22.67 -16.07
C ALA A 257 -10.90 -22.68 -14.62
N GLY A 258 -10.05 -23.11 -13.68
CA GLY A 258 -10.46 -23.48 -12.33
C GLY A 258 -11.40 -24.69 -12.30
N PRO A 259 -11.96 -25.01 -11.12
CA PRO A 259 -12.78 -26.20 -10.94
C PRO A 259 -14.01 -26.20 -11.86
N PRO A 260 -14.25 -27.26 -12.66
CA PRO A 260 -15.34 -27.27 -13.64
C PRO A 260 -16.73 -26.98 -13.06
N ALA A 261 -17.01 -27.48 -11.86
CA ALA A 261 -18.28 -27.27 -11.16
C ALA A 261 -18.55 -25.80 -10.77
N TYR A 262 -17.54 -24.93 -10.86
CA TYR A 262 -17.67 -23.52 -10.51
C TYR A 262 -17.99 -22.63 -11.70
N GLY A 263 -17.82 -23.10 -12.95
CA GLY A 263 -18.12 -22.30 -14.14
C GLY A 263 -17.45 -20.92 -14.13
N LEU A 264 -16.15 -20.85 -13.77
CA LEU A 264 -15.44 -19.59 -13.64
C LEU A 264 -15.12 -18.98 -15.00
N ASP A 265 -15.31 -17.66 -15.13
CA ASP A 265 -14.85 -16.89 -16.28
C ASP A 265 -13.36 -16.58 -16.17
N ARG A 266 -12.58 -17.06 -17.14
CA ARG A 266 -11.12 -16.93 -17.21
C ARG A 266 -10.65 -15.49 -17.45
N ASN A 267 -11.52 -14.62 -17.95
CA ASN A 267 -11.21 -13.22 -18.24
C ASN A 267 -11.32 -12.34 -16.99
N LEU A 268 -11.86 -12.87 -15.90
CA LEU A 268 -11.97 -12.15 -14.65
C LEU A 268 -10.65 -12.14 -13.89
N THR A 269 -10.47 -11.06 -13.15
CA THR A 269 -9.33 -10.92 -12.25
C THR A 269 -9.52 -11.75 -10.98
N ALA A 270 -10.74 -11.78 -10.47
CA ALA A 270 -11.11 -12.63 -9.36
C ALA A 270 -12.61 -12.95 -9.38
N THR A 271 -12.99 -14.05 -8.76
CA THR A 271 -14.36 -14.32 -8.35
C THR A 271 -14.37 -14.49 -6.84
N VAL A 272 -15.21 -13.72 -6.15
CA VAL A 272 -15.30 -13.75 -4.69
C VAL A 272 -16.66 -14.28 -4.27
N ILE A 273 -16.64 -15.35 -3.50
CA ILE A 273 -17.84 -15.99 -2.97
C ILE A 273 -17.85 -15.80 -1.46
N VAL A 274 -18.96 -15.30 -0.95
CA VAL A 274 -19.27 -15.27 0.48
C VAL A 274 -20.33 -16.32 0.74
N ALA A 275 -20.04 -17.19 1.71
CA ALA A 275 -20.76 -18.43 1.90
C ALA A 275 -21.00 -18.73 3.38
N LYS A 276 -22.10 -19.43 3.68
CA LYS A 276 -22.43 -19.87 5.04
C LYS A 276 -23.22 -21.17 4.95
N ASN A 277 -22.92 -22.11 5.84
CA ASN A 277 -23.60 -23.41 5.88
C ASN A 277 -23.57 -24.16 4.54
N GLY A 278 -22.42 -24.13 3.84
CA GLY A 278 -22.24 -24.78 2.54
C GLY A 278 -23.07 -24.21 1.39
N ARG A 279 -23.65 -23.02 1.56
CA ARG A 279 -24.42 -22.32 0.52
C ARG A 279 -23.85 -20.94 0.23
N VAL A 280 -23.97 -20.52 -1.02
CA VAL A 280 -23.57 -19.19 -1.48
C VAL A 280 -24.54 -18.17 -0.91
N ALA A 281 -24.03 -17.19 -0.17
CA ALA A 281 -24.79 -16.01 0.22
C ALA A 281 -24.64 -14.90 -0.82
N HIS A 282 -23.40 -14.67 -1.30
CA HIS A 282 -23.10 -13.69 -2.32
C HIS A 282 -22.02 -14.18 -3.28
N ASN A 283 -22.14 -13.80 -4.55
CA ASN A 283 -21.12 -13.99 -5.58
C ASN A 283 -20.77 -12.63 -6.21
N LEU A 284 -19.48 -12.30 -6.22
CA LEU A 284 -18.94 -11.02 -6.67
C LEU A 284 -17.84 -11.27 -7.73
N PRO A 285 -18.19 -11.26 -9.02
CA PRO A 285 -17.22 -11.42 -10.12
C PRO A 285 -16.48 -10.10 -10.41
N TYR A 286 -15.14 -10.10 -10.41
CA TYR A 286 -14.30 -8.91 -10.55
C TYR A 286 -13.61 -8.79 -11.91
N VAL A 287 -13.90 -7.70 -12.62
CA VAL A 287 -13.24 -7.32 -13.89
C VAL A 287 -12.16 -6.25 -13.64
N GLY A 288 -11.08 -6.32 -14.43
CA GLY A 288 -10.05 -5.29 -14.50
C GLY A 288 -9.06 -5.29 -13.33
N GLY A 289 -8.19 -4.28 -13.26
CA GLY A 289 -7.16 -4.13 -12.23
C GLY A 289 -7.73 -3.83 -10.84
N ALA A 290 -8.47 -4.77 -10.26
CA ALA A 290 -9.03 -4.70 -8.91
C ALA A 290 -7.90 -4.74 -7.87
N PHE A 291 -7.23 -3.60 -7.69
CA PHE A 291 -6.05 -3.43 -6.85
C PHE A 291 -6.36 -2.93 -5.44
N TYR A 292 -7.64 -2.84 -5.06
CA TYR A 292 -8.10 -2.24 -3.81
C TYR A 292 -9.29 -3.02 -3.23
N THR A 293 -9.42 -2.99 -1.91
CA THR A 293 -10.54 -3.58 -1.17
C THR A 293 -11.85 -2.95 -1.60
N GLN A 294 -12.80 -3.77 -2.03
CA GLN A 294 -14.08 -3.31 -2.56
C GLN A 294 -15.14 -3.26 -1.44
N PRO A 295 -15.91 -2.16 -1.32
CA PRO A 295 -16.87 -1.97 -0.24
C PRO A 295 -18.01 -3.01 -0.25
N HIS A 296 -18.27 -3.61 -1.41
CA HIS A 296 -19.27 -4.65 -1.65
C HIS A 296 -18.94 -5.98 -0.95
N ILE A 297 -17.65 -6.30 -0.76
CA ILE A 297 -17.24 -7.51 -0.02
C ILE A 297 -17.61 -7.35 1.46
N LEU A 298 -17.36 -6.17 2.02
CA LEU A 298 -17.76 -5.86 3.38
C LEU A 298 -19.28 -5.88 3.53
N GLY A 299 -20.03 -5.40 2.53
CA GLY A 299 -21.49 -5.50 2.52
C GLY A 299 -21.98 -6.95 2.48
N ALA A 300 -21.40 -7.79 1.61
CA ALA A 300 -21.70 -9.22 1.56
C ALA A 300 -21.40 -9.92 2.89
N ILE A 301 -20.30 -9.57 3.54
CA ILE A 301 -19.96 -10.06 4.89
C ILE A 301 -21.03 -9.62 5.88
N ALA A 302 -21.39 -8.32 5.93
CA ALA A 302 -22.40 -7.79 6.83
C ALA A 302 -23.74 -8.54 6.69
N GLY A 303 -24.23 -8.66 5.45
CA GLY A 303 -25.46 -9.38 5.12
C GLY A 303 -25.41 -10.85 5.55
N THR A 304 -24.31 -11.54 5.29
CA THR A 304 -24.16 -12.97 5.65
C THR A 304 -24.02 -13.19 7.17
N MET A 305 -23.46 -12.21 7.87
CA MET A 305 -23.41 -12.18 9.34
C MET A 305 -24.76 -11.83 9.96
N GLY A 306 -25.69 -11.23 9.20
CA GLY A 306 -26.96 -10.72 9.71
C GLY A 306 -26.79 -9.44 10.54
N VAL A 307 -25.77 -8.64 10.26
CA VAL A 307 -25.50 -7.37 10.94
C VAL A 307 -25.60 -6.21 9.96
N ASP A 308 -26.00 -5.03 10.44
CA ASP A 308 -26.00 -3.83 9.63
C ASP A 308 -24.57 -3.30 9.36
N HIS A 309 -24.44 -2.38 8.41
CA HIS A 309 -23.15 -1.80 8.02
C HIS A 309 -22.46 -1.03 9.18
N ASP A 310 -23.22 -0.46 10.10
CA ASP A 310 -22.67 0.30 11.23
C ASP A 310 -22.12 -0.64 12.30
N THR A 311 -22.82 -1.73 12.57
CA THR A 311 -22.37 -2.82 13.42
C THR A 311 -21.11 -3.45 12.85
N LEU A 312 -21.07 -3.79 11.54
CA LEU A 312 -19.84 -4.32 10.93
C LEU A 312 -18.68 -3.32 11.03
N ARG A 313 -18.94 -2.03 10.84
CA ARG A 313 -17.91 -1.00 10.97
C ARG A 313 -17.36 -0.89 12.40
N LYS A 314 -18.20 -1.04 13.43
CA LYS A 314 -17.77 -1.12 14.83
C LYS A 314 -16.88 -2.34 15.05
N LEU A 315 -17.21 -3.48 14.46
CA LEU A 315 -16.38 -4.70 14.53
C LEU A 315 -15.02 -4.52 13.84
N ILE A 316 -14.94 -3.75 12.76
CA ILE A 316 -13.67 -3.41 12.09
C ILE A 316 -12.84 -2.40 12.91
N GLY A 317 -13.50 -1.60 13.75
CA GLY A 317 -12.89 -0.57 14.59
C GLY A 317 -12.41 0.65 13.81
N ALA A 318 -11.42 1.37 14.35
CA ALA A 318 -10.81 2.54 13.70
C ALA A 318 -9.90 2.19 12.50
N THR A 319 -9.93 0.95 12.02
CA THR A 319 -9.13 0.51 10.87
C THR A 319 -9.67 1.15 9.59
N SER A 320 -8.90 2.06 8.99
CA SER A 320 -9.23 2.70 7.71
C SER A 320 -9.52 1.65 6.64
N GLY A 321 -10.51 1.89 5.76
CA GLY A 321 -10.65 1.08 4.55
C GLY A 321 -10.27 1.82 3.27
N ASP A 322 -10.07 1.04 2.21
CA ASP A 322 -9.43 1.50 0.99
C ASP A 322 -10.18 2.64 0.30
N ALA A 323 -11.48 2.84 0.53
CA ALA A 323 -12.17 4.04 0.02
C ALA A 323 -11.68 5.32 0.71
N ALA A 324 -11.47 5.29 2.02
CA ALA A 324 -10.89 6.40 2.79
C ALA A 324 -9.40 6.59 2.47
N SER A 325 -8.66 5.49 2.24
CA SER A 325 -7.24 5.52 1.86
C SER A 325 -7.01 5.93 0.40
N ALA A 326 -7.93 5.62 -0.52
CA ALA A 326 -7.88 6.04 -1.92
C ALA A 326 -8.37 7.49 -2.07
N ALA A 327 -9.38 7.92 -1.31
CA ALA A 327 -9.80 9.31 -1.24
C ALA A 327 -8.72 10.17 -0.55
N SER A 328 -8.08 9.67 0.51
CA SER A 328 -6.95 10.36 1.16
C SER A 328 -5.70 10.33 0.28
N ASN A 329 -5.43 9.30 -0.52
CA ASN A 329 -4.36 9.33 -1.51
C ASN A 329 -4.68 10.28 -2.67
N ARG A 330 -5.94 10.41 -3.11
CA ARG A 330 -6.34 11.44 -4.10
C ARG A 330 -6.25 12.84 -3.53
N ARG A 331 -6.64 13.03 -2.26
CA ARG A 331 -6.54 14.33 -1.56
C ARG A 331 -5.12 14.67 -1.15
N ALA A 332 -4.26 13.70 -0.81
CA ALA A 332 -2.83 13.91 -0.55
C ALA A 332 -2.04 14.13 -1.86
N ALA A 333 -2.46 13.52 -2.97
CA ALA A 333 -1.97 13.85 -4.31
C ALA A 333 -2.51 15.21 -4.83
N GLN A 334 -3.61 15.71 -4.27
CA GLN A 334 -4.16 17.05 -4.55
C GLN A 334 -3.84 18.09 -3.46
N GLY A 335 -3.22 17.70 -2.35
CA GLY A 335 -3.21 18.44 -1.10
C GLY A 335 -2.09 17.95 -0.20
N ASN A 336 -0.86 18.13 -0.68
CA ASN A 336 0.21 18.71 0.14
C ASN A 336 1.37 19.05 -0.78
N GLY A 337 1.41 20.34 -1.10
CA GLY A 337 2.37 20.99 -1.97
C GLY A 337 1.87 22.39 -2.27
N GLU A 338 1.63 23.20 -1.24
CA GLU A 338 1.75 24.65 -1.36
C GLU A 338 3.21 24.98 -1.69
N ASN A 339 3.60 24.70 -2.93
CA ASN A 339 4.62 25.46 -3.62
C ASN A 339 3.83 26.37 -4.55
N SER A 340 3.93 27.68 -4.37
CA SER A 340 3.29 28.70 -5.24
C SER A 340 3.59 28.44 -6.73
N GLU A 341 4.72 27.80 -7.03
CA GLU A 341 5.12 27.36 -8.37
C GLU A 341 4.23 26.29 -9.02
N ALA A 342 3.65 25.37 -8.25
CA ALA A 342 2.82 24.27 -8.77
C ALA A 342 1.37 24.71 -9.05
N THR A 343 0.86 25.66 -8.27
CA THR A 343 -0.47 26.26 -8.46
C THR A 343 -0.49 27.12 -9.73
N SER A 344 0.55 27.93 -9.94
CA SER A 344 0.77 28.68 -11.18
C SER A 344 0.83 27.78 -12.41
N LYS A 345 1.61 26.68 -12.37
CA LYS A 345 1.71 25.75 -13.51
C LYS A 345 0.39 25.01 -13.81
N ARG A 346 -0.49 24.82 -12.81
CA ARG A 346 -1.80 24.17 -12.99
C ARG A 346 -2.86 25.14 -13.52
N GLY A 347 -2.86 26.39 -13.05
CA GLY A 347 -3.68 27.47 -13.62
C GLY A 347 -3.30 27.75 -15.06
N PHE A 348 -2.00 27.86 -15.34
CA PHE A 348 -1.47 28.09 -16.67
C PHE A 348 -1.84 26.98 -17.67
N ARG A 349 -1.77 25.70 -17.27
CA ARG A 349 -2.22 24.57 -18.13
C ARG A 349 -3.70 24.63 -18.49
N LYS A 350 -4.56 25.10 -17.58
CA LYS A 350 -6.00 25.25 -17.86
C LYS A 350 -6.26 26.32 -18.91
N LEU A 351 -5.43 27.36 -18.96
CA LEU A 351 -5.56 28.45 -19.94
C LEU A 351 -5.05 28.06 -21.33
N LEU A 352 -4.10 27.14 -21.43
CA LEU A 352 -3.61 26.62 -22.73
C LEU A 352 -4.61 25.65 -23.40
N ALA A 353 -5.44 24.95 -22.62
CA ALA A 353 -6.31 23.91 -23.15
C ALA A 353 -7.37 24.42 -24.16
N PRO A 354 -8.08 25.54 -23.89
CA PRO A 354 -8.98 26.14 -24.88
C PRO A 354 -8.26 26.57 -26.15
N LEU A 355 -7.07 27.20 -26.04
CA LEU A 355 -6.29 27.69 -27.18
C LEU A 355 -5.79 26.56 -28.09
N LEU A 356 -5.52 25.39 -27.52
CA LEU A 356 -5.21 24.18 -28.28
C LEU A 356 -6.44 23.57 -28.95
N GLN A 357 -7.58 23.59 -28.26
CA GLN A 357 -8.84 23.04 -28.80
C GLN A 357 -9.40 23.88 -29.95
N THR A 358 -9.23 25.21 -29.90
CA THR A 358 -9.63 26.13 -30.96
C THR A 358 -8.63 26.21 -32.11
N GLY A 359 -7.47 25.54 -31.99
CA GLY A 359 -6.38 25.61 -32.97
C GLY A 359 -5.65 26.96 -33.01
N THR A 360 -5.90 27.82 -32.03
CA THR A 360 -5.31 29.15 -31.89
C THR A 360 -3.79 29.09 -31.70
N ILE A 361 -3.30 28.05 -31.02
CA ILE A 361 -1.87 27.73 -30.88
C ILE A 361 -1.63 26.26 -31.20
N THR A 362 -0.43 25.91 -31.68
CA THR A 362 -0.06 24.50 -31.88
C THR A 362 0.38 23.83 -30.57
N ARG A 363 0.50 22.51 -30.60
CA ARG A 363 0.99 21.71 -29.46
C ARG A 363 2.42 22.08 -29.07
N GLU A 364 3.25 22.39 -30.07
CA GLU A 364 4.62 22.84 -29.91
C GLU A 364 4.67 24.22 -29.23
N GLU A 365 3.83 25.16 -29.69
CA GLU A 365 3.72 26.51 -29.13
C GLU A 365 3.20 26.50 -27.69
N ALA A 366 2.22 25.64 -27.39
CA ALA A 366 1.75 25.41 -26.03
C ALA A 366 2.85 24.80 -25.14
N GLY A 367 3.68 23.92 -25.70
CA GLY A 367 4.85 23.35 -25.02
C GLY A 367 5.90 24.41 -24.68
N GLU A 368 6.15 25.35 -25.60
CA GLU A 368 7.05 26.49 -25.38
C GLU A 368 6.51 27.47 -24.33
N LEU A 369 5.25 27.88 -24.46
CA LEU A 369 4.58 28.71 -23.44
C LEU A 369 4.64 28.06 -22.06
N PHE A 370 4.41 26.75 -21.98
CA PHE A 370 4.47 26.00 -20.72
C PHE A 370 5.89 25.98 -20.13
N ARG A 371 6.92 25.79 -20.95
CA ARG A 371 8.33 25.85 -20.50
C ARG A 371 8.71 27.24 -20.02
N SER A 372 8.27 28.28 -20.73
CA SER A 372 8.53 29.67 -20.37
C SER A 372 7.74 30.16 -19.16
N SER A 373 6.71 29.43 -18.71
CA SER A 373 5.86 29.83 -17.57
C SER A 373 6.59 29.98 -16.23
N GLY A 374 7.83 29.47 -16.10
CA GLY A 374 8.69 29.66 -14.93
C GLY A 374 9.61 30.89 -14.98
N ASP A 375 9.68 31.60 -16.12
CA ASP A 375 10.46 32.83 -16.29
C ASP A 375 9.58 33.96 -16.88
N ALA A 376 9.39 35.04 -16.13
CA ALA A 376 8.48 36.12 -16.48
C ALA A 376 8.90 36.87 -17.75
N LYS A 377 10.21 36.96 -18.02
CA LYS A 377 10.74 37.63 -19.21
C LYS A 377 10.54 36.73 -20.43
N ALA A 378 10.89 35.45 -20.31
CA ALA A 378 10.71 34.47 -21.37
C ALA A 378 9.23 34.29 -21.75
N LEU A 379 8.32 34.27 -20.77
CA LEU A 379 6.88 34.17 -21.01
C LEU A 379 6.36 35.39 -21.77
N ARG A 380 6.75 36.62 -21.36
CA ARG A 380 6.34 37.86 -22.04
C ARG A 380 6.79 37.85 -23.50
N THR A 381 8.07 37.56 -23.74
CA THR A 381 8.63 37.48 -25.10
C THR A 381 7.83 36.50 -25.96
N LYS A 382 7.55 35.29 -25.45
CA LYS A 382 6.79 34.29 -26.21
C LYS A 382 5.34 34.70 -26.47
N THR A 383 4.67 35.32 -25.49
CA THR A 383 3.31 35.84 -25.69
C THR A 383 3.28 37.00 -26.69
N GLU A 384 4.30 37.86 -26.71
CA GLU A 384 4.42 38.97 -27.68
C GLU A 384 4.70 38.47 -29.09
N GLU A 385 5.53 37.44 -29.26
CA GLU A 385 5.74 36.77 -30.55
C GLU A 385 4.43 36.22 -31.12
N LEU A 386 3.65 35.53 -30.29
CA LEU A 386 2.37 34.94 -30.70
C LEU A 386 1.30 36.01 -30.95
N MET A 387 1.32 37.13 -30.22
CA MET A 387 0.46 38.29 -30.54
C MET A 387 0.84 38.94 -31.87
N LYS A 388 2.15 39.13 -32.16
CA LYS A 388 2.63 39.67 -33.44
C LYS A 388 2.30 38.74 -34.61
N ALA A 389 2.29 37.42 -34.37
CA ALA A 389 1.87 36.42 -35.35
C ALA A 389 0.34 36.34 -35.52
N GLY A 390 -0.45 37.17 -34.82
CA GLY A 390 -1.92 37.16 -34.87
C GLY A 390 -2.56 35.94 -34.21
N LYS A 391 -1.79 35.15 -33.46
CA LYS A 391 -2.23 33.90 -32.83
C LYS A 391 -2.80 34.10 -31.44
N LEU A 392 -2.41 35.15 -30.72
CA LEU A 392 -3.00 35.49 -29.42
C LEU A 392 -3.56 36.90 -29.45
N THR A 393 -4.70 37.08 -28.80
CA THR A 393 -5.20 38.41 -28.47
C THR A 393 -4.48 38.98 -27.25
N ARG A 394 -4.50 40.30 -27.11
CA ARG A 394 -3.95 40.99 -25.92
C ARG A 394 -4.58 40.50 -24.62
N LYS A 395 -5.87 40.13 -24.66
CA LYS A 395 -6.60 39.60 -23.51
C LYS A 395 -6.09 38.22 -23.10
N GLU A 396 -5.94 37.30 -24.06
CA GLU A 396 -5.43 35.94 -23.81
C GLU A 396 -3.98 35.97 -23.31
N ALA A 397 -3.14 36.85 -23.85
CA ALA A 397 -1.76 37.03 -23.37
C ALA A 397 -1.71 37.50 -21.90
N VAL A 398 -2.60 38.42 -21.50
CA VAL A 398 -2.72 38.89 -20.11
C VAL A 398 -3.25 37.81 -19.18
N GLU A 399 -4.23 37.01 -19.62
CA GLU A 399 -4.74 35.88 -18.85
C GLU A 399 -3.67 34.81 -18.64
N LEU A 400 -2.92 34.44 -19.68
CA LEU A 400 -1.79 33.52 -19.59
C LEU A 400 -0.73 34.02 -18.61
N TYR A 401 -0.38 35.31 -18.66
CA TYR A 401 0.58 35.90 -17.75
C TYR A 401 0.09 35.88 -16.29
N SER A 402 -1.19 36.21 -16.07
CA SER A 402 -1.83 36.22 -14.74
C SER A 402 -1.97 34.81 -14.16
N GLY A 403 -2.20 33.80 -15.02
CA GLY A 403 -2.24 32.40 -14.62
C GLY A 403 -0.88 31.83 -14.22
N ALA A 404 0.22 32.35 -14.78
CA ALA A 404 1.59 31.98 -14.41
C ALA A 404 2.09 32.75 -13.17
N TYR A 405 1.67 34.01 -13.00
CA TYR A 405 2.14 34.90 -11.93
C TYR A 405 0.97 35.57 -11.18
N PRO A 406 0.18 34.80 -10.41
CA PRO A 406 -1.02 35.31 -9.75
C PRO A 406 -0.71 36.38 -8.70
N GLU A 407 0.47 36.36 -8.06
CA GLU A 407 0.89 37.37 -7.08
C GLU A 407 1.14 38.76 -7.70
N ASN A 408 1.48 38.83 -8.99
CA ASN A 408 1.73 40.09 -9.69
C ASN A 408 0.44 40.76 -10.22
N ALA A 409 -0.69 40.07 -10.18
CA ALA A 409 -1.99 40.61 -10.58
C ALA A 409 -2.61 41.54 -9.53
N GLN A 410 -2.12 41.52 -8.28
CA GLN A 410 -2.61 42.37 -7.19
C GLN A 410 -1.93 43.75 -7.08
N ARG A 411 -0.97 44.08 -7.96
CA ARG A 411 -0.24 45.36 -7.96
C ARG A 411 -0.44 46.22 -9.21
N ARG A 412 -1.52 46.03 -9.97
CA ARG A 412 -1.86 46.88 -11.12
C ARG A 412 -3.32 47.25 -11.16
#